data_AF-A0A435B3X7-F1
#
_entry.id   AF-A0A435B3X7-F1
#
_cell.length_a   1.000
_cell.length_b   1.000
_cell.length_c   1.000
_cell.angle_alpha   90.00
_cell.angle_beta   90.00
_cell.angle_gamma   90.00
#
_symmetry.space_group_name_H-M   'P 1'
#
loop_
_entity.id
_entity.type
_entity.pdbx_description
1 polymer ?
#
loop_
_entity_poly.entity_id
_entity_poly.type
_entity_poly.pdbx_seq_one_letter_code
_entity_poly.pdbx_strand_id
1 'polypeptide(L)'
;PYIHVVVNNAYLGLIRQAQRGFSMDYEVSLAFENVNRANDPEAGYGVDHVAVAEAMGCKAVRVRKPEEFAGAFKQAQRLMKEHQVPVVLEFILERVTNISMGTEIDKITEFEELAERNEDAPTAIMMLD
;
A
#
# COMPACT_ATOMS: atom_id res chain seq x y z
N PRO A 1 15.02 15.13 6.46
CA PRO A 1 14.19 13.95 6.80
C PRO A 1 12.93 13.94 5.91
N TYR A 2 12.34 12.77 5.63
CA TYR A 2 11.19 12.61 4.73
C TYR A 2 10.24 11.53 5.23
N ILE A 3 9.02 11.49 4.67
CA ILE A 3 8.06 10.39 4.90
C ILE A 3 8.09 9.46 3.68
N HIS A 4 8.27 8.16 3.91
CA HIS A 4 8.20 7.13 2.88
C HIS A 4 6.91 6.34 3.04
N VAL A 5 6.00 6.46 2.07
CA VAL A 5 4.74 5.70 2.08
C VAL A 5 4.98 4.34 1.45
N VAL A 6 4.75 3.27 2.22
CA VAL A 6 4.82 1.88 1.76
C VAL A 6 3.41 1.34 1.67
N VAL A 7 3.00 0.91 0.48
CA VAL A 7 1.73 0.24 0.24
C VAL A 7 1.97 -1.27 0.13
N ASN A 8 1.65 -2.00 1.20
CA ASN A 8 2.03 -3.40 1.35
C ASN A 8 0.84 -4.34 1.10
N ASN A 9 0.84 -4.99 -0.06
CA ASN A 9 -0.11 -6.06 -0.42
C ASN A 9 0.52 -7.46 -0.38
N ALA A 10 1.79 -7.59 0.05
CA ALA A 10 2.59 -8.81 0.00
C ALA A 10 2.69 -9.48 -1.39
N TYR A 11 2.63 -8.69 -2.48
CA TYR A 11 2.65 -9.20 -3.85
C TYR A 11 3.50 -8.33 -4.79
N LEU A 12 4.03 -8.97 -5.84
CA LEU A 12 4.45 -8.31 -7.08
C LEU A 12 3.21 -7.93 -7.90
N GLY A 13 2.43 -6.96 -7.41
CA GLY A 13 1.07 -6.67 -7.90
C GLY A 13 0.96 -6.44 -9.42
N LEU A 14 1.88 -5.66 -10.00
CA LEU A 14 1.91 -5.39 -11.44
C LEU A 14 2.16 -6.67 -12.27
N ILE A 15 3.10 -7.51 -11.82
CA ILE A 15 3.44 -8.76 -12.51
C ILE A 15 2.30 -9.77 -12.37
N ARG A 16 1.68 -9.88 -11.18
CA ARG A 16 0.47 -10.69 -10.96
C ARG A 16 -0.63 -10.29 -11.94
N GLN A 17 -0.86 -8.98 -12.12
CA GLN A 17 -1.87 -8.50 -13.05
C GLN A 17 -1.51 -8.81 -14.52
N ALA A 18 -0.24 -8.68 -14.91
CA ALA A 18 0.22 -9.04 -16.25
C ALA A 18 0.12 -10.55 -16.54
N GLN A 19 0.31 -11.42 -15.54
CA GLN A 19 0.20 -12.87 -15.66
C GLN A 19 -1.24 -13.35 -15.93
N ARG A 20 -2.27 -12.51 -15.73
CA ARG A 20 -3.67 -12.86 -16.03
C ARG A 20 -3.89 -13.23 -17.49
N GLY A 21 -3.16 -12.60 -18.42
CA GLY A 21 -3.22 -12.96 -19.85
C GLY A 21 -2.71 -14.37 -20.17
N PHE A 22 -1.98 -14.99 -19.24
CA PHE A 22 -1.47 -16.35 -19.32
C PHE A 22 -2.23 -17.32 -18.41
N SER A 23 -3.29 -16.87 -17.72
CA SER A 23 -4.02 -17.64 -16.71
C SER A 23 -3.11 -18.17 -15.59
N MET A 24 -2.17 -17.34 -15.13
CA MET A 24 -1.16 -17.71 -14.12
C MET A 24 -1.16 -16.78 -12.92
N ASP A 25 -0.76 -17.34 -11.77
CA ASP A 25 -0.34 -16.64 -10.55
C ASP A 25 0.85 -17.43 -9.99
N TYR A 26 2.06 -17.10 -10.45
CA TYR A 26 3.25 -17.93 -10.21
C TYR A 26 4.46 -17.07 -9.87
N GLU A 27 5.09 -17.37 -8.74
CA GLU A 27 6.30 -16.68 -8.21
C GLU A 27 6.14 -15.16 -8.02
N VAL A 28 4.90 -14.70 -7.77
CA VAL A 28 4.59 -13.28 -7.54
C VAL A 28 4.16 -12.96 -6.10
N SER A 29 3.94 -13.96 -5.25
CA SER A 29 3.68 -13.76 -3.83
C SER A 29 4.98 -13.46 -3.08
N LEU A 30 4.95 -12.45 -2.20
CA LEU A 30 6.01 -12.14 -1.25
C LEU A 30 5.68 -12.62 0.16
N ALA A 31 4.48 -13.19 0.36
CA ALA A 31 3.99 -13.61 1.66
C ALA A 31 4.71 -14.87 2.17
N PHE A 32 5.05 -14.85 3.45
CA PHE A 32 5.44 -16.01 4.24
C PHE A 32 5.00 -15.77 5.69
N GLU A 33 4.92 -16.83 6.49
CA GLU A 33 4.58 -16.70 7.91
C GLU A 33 5.80 -16.20 8.69
N ASN A 34 5.73 -14.98 9.21
CA ASN A 34 6.82 -14.40 9.98
C ASN A 34 6.83 -14.96 11.42
N VAL A 35 7.75 -15.90 11.66
CA VAL A 35 7.92 -16.56 12.97
C VAL A 35 8.21 -15.59 14.13
N ASN A 36 8.70 -14.38 13.85
CA ASN A 36 8.97 -13.36 14.87
C ASN A 36 7.75 -12.47 15.18
N ARG A 37 6.64 -12.65 14.44
CA ARG A 37 5.40 -11.88 14.56
C ARG A 37 4.18 -12.77 14.80
N ALA A 38 4.35 -13.96 15.40
CA ALA A 38 3.29 -14.95 15.55
C ALA A 38 1.97 -14.47 16.21
N ASN A 39 1.98 -13.37 16.96
CA ASN A 39 0.78 -12.76 17.57
C ASN A 39 0.26 -11.52 16.81
N ASP A 40 0.81 -11.24 15.63
CA ASP A 40 0.46 -10.11 14.78
C ASP A 40 -0.52 -10.58 13.69
N PRO A 41 -1.67 -9.90 13.48
CA PRO A 41 -2.59 -10.24 12.39
C PRO A 41 -1.95 -10.21 11.00
N GLU A 42 -0.85 -9.47 10.82
CA GLU A 42 -0.13 -9.36 9.55
C GLU A 42 1.12 -10.26 9.47
N ALA A 43 1.28 -11.23 10.37
CA ALA A 43 2.39 -12.18 10.31
C ALA A 43 2.53 -12.88 8.94
N GLY A 44 1.40 -13.16 8.30
CA GLY A 44 1.32 -13.75 6.97
C GLY A 44 1.53 -12.78 5.79
N TYR A 45 1.93 -11.53 6.03
CA TYR A 45 2.38 -10.59 4.98
C TYR A 45 3.89 -10.70 4.72
N GLY A 46 4.60 -11.53 5.48
CA GLY A 46 6.04 -11.74 5.33
C GLY A 46 6.87 -10.71 6.11
N VAL A 47 7.52 -9.80 5.40
CA VAL A 47 8.49 -8.88 6.01
C VAL A 47 7.79 -7.88 6.94
N ASP A 48 8.32 -7.74 8.17
CA ASP A 48 7.89 -6.69 9.09
C ASP A 48 8.65 -5.38 8.81
N HIS A 49 8.11 -4.54 7.93
CA HIS A 49 8.76 -3.28 7.54
C HIS A 49 8.96 -2.31 8.70
N VAL A 50 8.12 -2.37 9.74
CA VAL A 50 8.28 -1.53 10.95
C VAL A 50 9.57 -1.92 11.66
N ALA A 51 9.74 -3.20 11.98
CA ALA A 51 10.94 -3.69 12.65
C ALA A 51 12.21 -3.47 11.82
N VAL A 52 12.14 -3.67 10.50
CA VAL A 52 13.27 -3.41 9.60
C VAL A 52 13.65 -1.92 9.58
N ALA A 53 12.68 -1.02 9.45
CA ALA A 53 12.93 0.43 9.44
C ALA A 53 13.54 0.91 10.76
N GLU A 54 13.06 0.41 11.90
CA GLU A 54 13.60 0.74 13.22
C GLU A 54 15.04 0.22 13.37
N ALA A 55 15.33 -1.01 12.92
CA ALA A 55 16.68 -1.57 12.92
C ALA A 55 17.67 -0.76 12.06
N MET A 56 17.16 -0.08 11.02
CA MET A 56 17.94 0.83 10.17
C MET A 56 18.04 2.27 10.72
N GLY A 57 17.57 2.53 11.94
CA GLY A 57 17.66 3.84 12.58
C GLY A 57 16.58 4.85 12.15
N CYS A 58 15.55 4.40 11.43
CA CYS A 58 14.40 5.21 11.07
C CYS A 58 13.29 5.12 12.13
N LYS A 59 12.18 5.84 11.90
CA LYS A 59 10.92 5.59 12.59
C LYS A 59 9.91 4.95 11.65
N ALA A 60 8.95 4.24 12.20
CA ALA A 60 7.88 3.66 11.41
C ALA A 60 6.51 3.74 12.09
N VAL A 61 5.46 3.77 11.28
CA VAL A 61 4.06 3.71 11.70
C VAL A 61 3.34 2.77 10.75
N ARG A 62 2.63 1.78 11.29
CA ARG A 62 1.76 0.87 10.51
C ARG A 62 0.31 1.32 10.60
N VAL A 63 -0.38 1.27 9.48
CA VAL A 63 -1.78 1.64 9.29
C VAL A 63 -2.53 0.45 8.71
N ARG A 64 -3.67 0.13 9.32
CA ARG A 64 -4.49 -1.03 8.95
C ARG A 64 -5.85 -0.65 8.39
N LYS A 65 -6.33 0.55 8.73
CA LYS A 65 -7.67 0.98 8.35
C LYS A 65 -7.68 2.41 7.78
N PRO A 66 -8.57 2.72 6.82
CA PRO A 66 -8.70 4.06 6.24
C PRO A 66 -8.86 5.18 7.27
N GLU A 67 -9.64 4.95 8.33
CA GLU A 67 -9.90 5.95 9.39
C GLU A 67 -8.64 6.35 10.18
N GLU A 68 -7.57 5.55 10.13
CA GLU A 68 -6.30 5.82 10.82
C GLU A 68 -5.38 6.77 10.01
N PHE A 69 -5.66 7.00 8.72
CA PHE A 69 -4.72 7.64 7.79
C PHE A 69 -4.32 9.03 8.26
N ALA A 70 -5.30 9.88 8.58
CA ALA A 70 -5.04 11.25 9.01
C ALA A 70 -4.24 11.31 10.32
N GLY A 71 -4.50 10.39 11.25
CA GLY A 71 -3.77 10.27 12.50
C GLY A 71 -2.32 9.82 12.26
N ALA A 72 -2.13 8.83 11.39
CA ALA A 72 -0.83 8.27 11.09
C ALA A 72 0.09 9.26 10.38
N PHE A 73 -0.43 10.07 9.44
CA PHE A 73 0.34 11.16 8.83
C PHE A 73 0.77 12.22 9.85
N LYS A 74 -0.12 12.62 10.78
CA LYS A 74 0.23 13.56 11.85
C LYS A 74 1.33 12.99 12.76
N GLN A 75 1.23 11.70 13.11
CA GLN A 75 2.25 11.02 13.89
C GLN A 75 3.59 10.95 13.14
N ALA A 76 3.58 10.61 11.86
CA ALA A 76 4.77 10.56 11.04
C ALA A 76 5.46 11.93 10.94
N GLN A 77 4.69 13.00 10.72
CA GLN A 77 5.22 14.38 10.72
C GLN A 77 5.83 14.77 12.07
N ARG A 78 5.19 14.38 13.19
CA ARG A 78 5.73 14.62 14.53
C ARG A 78 7.07 13.90 14.73
N LEU A 79 7.13 12.60 14.44
CA LEU A 79 8.35 11.78 14.57
C LEU A 79 9.48 12.32 13.69
N MET A 80 9.14 12.73 12.46
CA MET A 80 10.09 13.33 11.52
C MET A 80 10.68 14.62 12.08
N LYS A 81 9.85 15.49 12.67
CA LYS A 81 10.28 16.76 13.29
C LYS A 81 11.11 16.53 14.55
N GLU A 82 10.75 15.55 15.38
CA GLU A 82 11.42 15.26 16.65
C GLU A 82 12.78 14.58 16.45
N HIS A 83 12.84 13.55 15.61
CA HIS A 83 14.03 12.70 15.49
C HIS A 83 14.92 13.06 14.30
N GLN A 84 14.44 13.88 13.37
CA GLN A 84 15.19 14.30 12.17
C GLN A 84 15.69 13.14 11.29
N VAL A 85 15.00 11.99 11.33
CA VAL A 85 15.26 10.80 10.48
C VAL A 85 14.08 10.53 9.53
N PRO A 86 14.23 9.67 8.50
CA PRO A 86 13.11 9.20 7.70
C PRO A 86 12.04 8.49 8.54
N VAL A 87 10.77 8.64 8.13
CA VAL A 87 9.65 7.92 8.73
C VAL A 87 8.96 7.06 7.69
N VAL A 88 8.97 5.74 7.88
CA VAL A 88 8.23 4.78 7.06
C VAL A 88 6.78 4.74 7.52
N LEU A 89 5.84 5.01 6.63
CA LEU A 89 4.42 4.92 6.88
C LEU A 89 3.87 3.75 6.04
N GLU A 90 3.70 2.60 6.69
CA GLU A 90 3.27 1.36 6.05
C GLU A 90 1.75 1.22 6.11
N PHE A 91 1.12 1.06 4.96
CA PHE A 91 -0.30 0.74 4.81
C PHE A 91 -0.45 -0.72 4.43
N ILE A 92 -1.19 -1.47 5.24
CA ILE A 92 -1.58 -2.83 4.90
C ILE A 92 -2.75 -2.76 3.94
N LEU A 93 -2.54 -3.27 2.73
CA LEU A 93 -3.55 -3.32 1.67
C LEU A 93 -4.20 -4.69 1.60
N GLU A 94 -5.33 -4.77 0.91
CA GLU A 94 -5.80 -6.06 0.40
C GLU A 94 -4.75 -6.69 -0.52
N ARG A 95 -4.70 -8.03 -0.54
CA ARG A 95 -3.69 -8.76 -1.32
C ARG A 95 -3.85 -8.57 -2.82
N VAL A 96 -5.08 -8.39 -3.28
CA VAL A 96 -5.41 -8.42 -4.71
C VAL A 96 -6.35 -7.28 -5.08
N THR A 97 -5.78 -6.25 -5.69
CA THR A 97 -6.50 -5.19 -6.42
C THR A 97 -6.04 -5.18 -7.87
N ASN A 98 -6.89 -4.91 -8.86
CA ASN A 98 -6.49 -4.74 -10.25
C ASN A 98 -6.59 -3.27 -10.66
N ILE A 99 -5.49 -2.67 -11.09
CA ILE A 99 -5.47 -1.27 -11.50
C ILE A 99 -5.89 -1.14 -12.96
N SER A 100 -6.66 -0.12 -13.32
CA SER A 100 -7.07 0.13 -14.70
C SER A 100 -5.88 0.22 -15.64
N MET A 101 -5.92 -0.56 -16.73
CA MET A 101 -4.82 -0.64 -17.70
C MET A 101 -5.31 -1.18 -19.05
N GLY A 102 -4.56 -0.93 -20.11
CA GLY A 102 -4.88 -1.39 -21.46
C GLY A 102 -3.68 -1.32 -22.38
N THR A 103 -3.81 -1.89 -23.58
CA THR A 103 -2.72 -1.90 -24.58
C THR A 103 -2.67 -0.61 -25.40
N GLU A 104 -3.79 0.08 -25.53
CA GLU A 104 -3.97 1.30 -26.32
C GLU A 104 -4.83 2.29 -25.54
N ILE A 105 -4.78 3.58 -25.92
CA ILE A 105 -5.54 4.65 -25.28
C ILE A 105 -7.06 4.38 -25.30
N ASP A 106 -7.58 3.80 -26.39
CA ASP A 106 -9.00 3.47 -26.57
C ASP A 106 -9.39 2.07 -26.07
N LYS A 107 -8.44 1.36 -25.41
CA LYS A 107 -8.62 -0.03 -24.94
C LYS A 107 -8.19 -0.21 -23.48
N ILE A 108 -8.44 0.79 -22.65
CA ILE A 108 -8.29 0.66 -21.20
C ILE A 108 -9.44 -0.18 -20.65
N THR A 109 -9.10 -1.18 -19.83
CA THR A 109 -10.07 -1.93 -19.03
C THR A 109 -10.10 -1.36 -17.62
N GLU A 110 -11.30 -0.99 -17.19
CA GLU A 110 -11.61 -0.54 -15.83
C GLU A 110 -12.09 -1.76 -15.04
N PHE A 111 -11.33 -2.18 -14.01
CA PHE A 111 -11.64 -3.37 -13.21
C PHE A 111 -12.42 -3.07 -11.94
N GLU A 112 -12.19 -1.88 -11.36
CA GLU A 112 -12.85 -1.38 -10.17
C GLU A 112 -13.97 -0.40 -10.56
N GLU A 113 -14.79 0.01 -9.59
CA GLU A 113 -15.89 0.95 -9.82
C GLU A 113 -15.37 2.30 -10.35
N LEU A 114 -16.07 2.84 -11.36
CA LEU A 114 -15.79 4.17 -11.89
C LEU A 114 -16.37 5.23 -10.95
N ALA A 115 -15.65 6.35 -10.82
CA ALA A 115 -16.19 7.52 -10.16
C ALA A 115 -17.29 8.14 -11.02
N GLU A 116 -18.50 8.23 -10.49
CA GLU A 116 -19.65 8.84 -11.17
C GLU A 116 -19.99 10.22 -10.59
N ARG A 117 -19.62 10.45 -9.32
CA ARG A 117 -19.93 11.66 -8.55
C ARG A 117 -18.69 12.16 -7.82
N ASN A 118 -18.73 13.41 -7.40
CA ASN A 118 -17.66 14.03 -6.60
C ASN A 118 -17.36 13.29 -5.29
N GLU A 119 -18.35 12.62 -4.71
CA GLU A 119 -18.19 11.83 -3.50
C GLU A 119 -17.28 10.61 -3.72
N ASP A 120 -17.25 10.07 -4.94
CA ASP A 120 -16.46 8.89 -5.30
C ASP A 120 -14.97 9.27 -5.51
N ALA A 121 -14.70 10.51 -5.97
CA ALA A 121 -13.35 11.04 -6.18
C ALA A 121 -13.17 12.48 -5.62
N PRO A 122 -13.27 12.69 -4.30
CA PRO A 122 -13.41 14.02 -3.68
C PRO A 122 -12.13 14.88 -3.71
N THR A 123 -11.03 14.32 -4.19
CA THR A 123 -9.73 15.00 -4.33
C THR A 123 -9.39 15.33 -5.78
N ALA A 124 -10.30 15.10 -6.72
CA ALA A 124 -10.13 15.52 -8.12
C ALA A 124 -10.02 17.05 -8.22
N ILE A 125 -9.11 17.55 -9.08
CA ILE A 125 -8.89 19.00 -9.25
C ILE A 125 -10.09 19.66 -9.94
N MET A 126 -10.76 18.92 -10.83
CA MET A 126 -12.01 19.31 -11.47
C MET A 126 -13.09 18.34 -11.00
N MET A 127 -14.21 18.90 -10.55
CA MET A 127 -15.37 18.14 -10.08
C MET A 127 -16.13 17.58 -11.29
N LEU A 128 -16.64 16.36 -11.17
CA LEU A 128 -17.67 15.83 -12.07
C LEU A 128 -18.97 16.54 -11.68
N ASP A 129 -19.66 17.18 -12.63
CA ASP A 129 -20.92 17.88 -12.37
C ASP A 129 -22.02 16.95 -11.83
#